data_AF-A0AAN4ZHC9-F1
#
_entry.id   AF-A0AAN4ZHC9-F1
#
_cell.length_a   1.000
_cell.length_b   1.000
_cell.length_c   1.000
_cell.angle_alpha   90.00
_cell.angle_beta   90.00
_cell.angle_gamma   90.00
#
_symmetry.space_group_name_H-M   'P 1'
#
loop_
_entity.id
_entity.type
_entity.pdbx_description
1 polymer ?
#
loop_
_entity_poly.entity_id
_entity_poly.type
_entity_poly.pdbx_seq_one_letter_code
_entity_poly.pdbx_strand_id
1 'polypeptide(L)'
;DWLQVPAEVTTYWCVIVRLPEAVLKRKHHITWLWNNVTEGNENLVHHIMLFHCPTGDQQEFAGNCNDPAKPPQAKACSKVLAAAAKGQWPTKYPLEVGMPMGGPGYNPYVMIEMHYDNPAKMEGVIDSSGYDIVLTPNLRPNDAAVIEIGQIYGDANSIPPHQPHFEMSGYCTADCTAKFPEEGINVFVSQLHAHLAIRKISSALY
;
A
#
# COMPACT_ATOMS: atom_id res chain seq x y z
N ASP A 1 -0.13 -9.28 -16.12
CA ASP A 1 1.02 -9.71 -16.94
C ASP A 1 1.99 -10.50 -16.10
N TRP A 2 2.73 -11.40 -16.73
CA TRP A 2 3.77 -12.18 -16.08
C TRP A 2 5.07 -11.38 -16.11
N LEU A 3 5.73 -11.26 -14.96
CA LEU A 3 7.05 -10.64 -14.83
C LEU A 3 8.09 -11.69 -14.49
N GLN A 4 9.33 -11.47 -14.94
CA GLN A 4 10.47 -12.26 -14.49
C GLN A 4 11.13 -11.54 -13.32
N VAL A 5 11.13 -12.18 -12.14
CA VAL A 5 11.70 -11.59 -10.92
C VAL A 5 13.21 -11.45 -11.10
N PRO A 6 13.81 -10.28 -10.86
CA PRO A 6 15.27 -10.11 -10.92
C PRO A 6 15.99 -11.01 -9.90
N ALA A 7 17.17 -11.52 -10.30
CA ALA A 7 18.06 -12.30 -9.44
C ALA A 7 18.90 -11.41 -8.50
N GLU A 8 18.21 -10.49 -7.82
CA GLU A 8 18.78 -9.56 -6.85
C GLU A 8 18.23 -9.85 -5.46
N VAL A 9 19.01 -9.57 -4.41
CA VAL A 9 18.61 -9.88 -3.02
C VAL A 9 17.29 -9.20 -2.66
N THR A 10 17.15 -7.93 -3.03
CA THR A 10 15.94 -7.13 -2.81
C THR A 10 15.57 -6.46 -4.13
N THR A 11 14.30 -6.61 -4.52
CA THR A 11 13.74 -5.88 -5.66
C THR A 11 12.43 -5.23 -5.25
N TYR A 12 12.28 -3.95 -5.55
CA TYR A 12 11.00 -3.27 -5.54
C TYR A 12 10.54 -3.12 -6.98
N TRP A 13 9.42 -3.76 -7.33
CA TRP A 13 8.85 -3.74 -8.66
C TRP A 13 7.57 -2.92 -8.69
N CYS A 14 7.53 -1.90 -9.54
CA CYS A 14 6.42 -0.96 -9.64
C CYS A 14 5.65 -1.22 -10.93
N VAL A 15 4.33 -1.34 -10.82
CA VAL A 15 3.40 -1.42 -11.94
C VAL A 15 2.38 -0.30 -11.81
N ILE A 16 2.37 0.64 -12.76
CA ILE A 16 1.40 1.72 -12.84
C ILE A 16 0.42 1.36 -13.95
N VAL A 17 -0.87 1.29 -13.60
CA VAL A 17 -1.93 0.92 -14.53
C VAL A 17 -3.09 1.88 -14.43
N ARG A 18 -3.77 2.06 -15.56
CA ARG A 18 -5.05 2.75 -15.61
C ARG A 18 -6.19 1.82 -15.17
N LEU A 19 -7.09 2.32 -14.33
CA LEU A 19 -8.32 1.64 -13.97
C LEU A 19 -9.23 1.46 -15.21
N PRO A 20 -9.98 0.34 -15.30
CA PRO A 20 -10.89 0.12 -16.42
C PRO A 20 -11.95 1.21 -16.53
N GLU A 21 -12.34 1.57 -17.76
CA GLU A 21 -13.35 2.61 -18.02
C GLU A 21 -14.70 2.34 -17.32
N ALA A 22 -15.06 1.07 -17.12
CA ALA A 22 -16.25 0.69 -16.36
C ALA A 22 -16.21 1.18 -14.89
N VAL A 23 -15.03 1.18 -14.26
CA VAL A 23 -14.81 1.67 -12.90
C VAL A 23 -14.83 3.20 -12.84
N LEU A 24 -14.43 3.87 -13.92
CA LEU A 24 -14.37 5.33 -13.99
C LEU A 24 -15.73 6.00 -14.25
N LYS A 25 -16.70 5.26 -14.81
CA LYS A 25 -18.05 5.79 -15.09
C LYS A 25 -18.84 6.21 -13.84
N ARG A 26 -18.58 5.59 -12.69
CA ARG A 26 -19.26 5.89 -11.41
C ARG A 26 -18.40 5.49 -10.22
N LYS A 27 -18.67 6.07 -9.06
CA LYS A 27 -18.01 5.69 -7.82
C LYS A 27 -18.38 4.25 -7.44
N HIS A 28 -17.39 3.51 -6.96
CA HIS A 28 -17.53 2.18 -6.38
C HIS A 28 -16.92 2.16 -4.98
N HIS A 29 -17.31 1.15 -4.19
CA HIS A 29 -16.66 0.80 -2.94
C HIS A 29 -15.94 -0.54 -3.10
N ILE A 30 -14.67 -0.59 -2.70
CA ILE A 30 -14.00 -1.86 -2.41
C ILE A 30 -14.59 -2.39 -1.11
N THR A 31 -15.06 -3.62 -1.12
CA THR A 31 -15.69 -4.28 0.03
C THR A 31 -14.90 -5.48 0.54
N TRP A 32 -14.04 -6.04 -0.31
CA TRP A 32 -13.14 -7.12 0.02
C TRP A 32 -11.92 -7.07 -0.89
N LEU A 33 -10.74 -7.30 -0.34
CA LEU A 33 -9.50 -7.43 -1.08
C LEU A 33 -8.57 -8.46 -0.43
N TRP A 34 -7.74 -9.11 -1.23
CA TRP A 34 -6.69 -10.01 -0.76
C TRP A 34 -5.51 -10.00 -1.73
N ASN A 35 -4.33 -10.33 -1.22
CA ASN A 35 -3.18 -10.60 -2.05
C ASN A 35 -3.34 -11.95 -2.74
N ASN A 36 -3.13 -11.97 -4.04
CA ASN A 36 -3.08 -13.18 -4.84
C ASN A 36 -1.62 -13.39 -5.21
N VAL A 37 -0.97 -14.34 -4.53
CA VAL A 37 0.45 -14.65 -4.75
C VAL A 37 0.53 -15.85 -5.70
N THR A 38 1.35 -15.75 -6.73
CA THR A 38 1.63 -16.86 -7.65
C THR A 38 2.12 -18.06 -6.86
N GLU A 39 1.50 -19.22 -7.09
CA GLU A 39 1.84 -20.46 -6.41
C GLU A 39 3.34 -20.78 -6.55
N GLY A 40 4.01 -21.03 -5.43
CA GLY A 40 5.45 -21.27 -5.35
C GLY A 40 6.30 -20.02 -5.07
N ASN A 41 5.74 -18.82 -5.19
CA ASN A 41 6.44 -17.55 -4.93
C ASN A 41 6.18 -16.98 -3.53
N GLU A 42 5.49 -17.70 -2.64
CA GLU A 42 5.10 -17.23 -1.30
C GLU A 42 6.30 -16.87 -0.42
N ASN A 43 7.45 -17.49 -0.66
CA ASN A 43 8.68 -17.19 0.06
C ASN A 43 9.35 -15.90 -0.45
N LEU A 44 9.14 -15.56 -1.73
CA LEU A 44 9.76 -14.43 -2.42
C LEU A 44 8.98 -13.13 -2.23
N VAL A 45 7.65 -13.17 -2.38
CA VAL A 45 6.82 -11.98 -2.24
C VAL A 45 6.77 -11.58 -0.76
N HIS A 46 7.51 -10.53 -0.41
CA HIS A 46 7.63 -10.09 0.97
C HIS A 46 6.46 -9.18 1.39
N HIS A 47 6.09 -8.22 0.54
CA HIS A 47 4.85 -7.46 0.66
C HIS A 47 4.41 -6.88 -0.69
N ILE A 48 3.11 -6.58 -0.79
CA ILE A 48 2.50 -5.92 -1.95
C ILE A 48 1.75 -4.67 -1.45
N MET A 49 2.01 -3.52 -2.04
CA MET A 49 1.32 -2.27 -1.75
C MET A 49 0.48 -1.85 -2.95
N LEU A 50 -0.73 -1.35 -2.69
CA LEU A 50 -1.59 -0.72 -3.69
C LEU A 50 -1.77 0.76 -3.34
N PHE A 51 -1.36 1.63 -4.25
CA PHE A 51 -1.46 3.07 -4.11
C PHE A 51 -2.42 3.66 -5.15
N HIS A 52 -3.20 4.66 -4.74
CA HIS A 52 -3.86 5.58 -5.66
C HIS A 52 -2.90 6.71 -6.04
N CYS A 53 -2.91 7.10 -7.31
CA CYS A 53 -2.21 8.28 -7.80
C CYS A 53 -3.15 9.50 -7.71
N PRO A 54 -2.99 10.41 -6.72
CA PRO A 54 -3.94 11.49 -6.50
C PRO A 54 -3.80 12.64 -7.51
N THR A 55 -2.63 12.80 -8.13
CA THR A 55 -2.31 13.94 -9.00
C THR A 55 -1.50 13.54 -10.22
N GLY A 56 -1.57 14.37 -11.26
CA GLY A 56 -0.74 14.28 -12.46
C GLY A 56 -1.28 13.37 -13.57
N ASP A 57 -0.88 13.69 -14.79
CA ASP A 57 -0.98 12.80 -15.95
C ASP A 57 0.03 11.67 -15.78
N GLN A 58 -0.43 10.56 -15.20
CA GLN A 58 0.39 9.38 -15.02
C GLN A 58 0.57 8.66 -16.37
N GLN A 59 1.68 7.93 -16.46
CA GLN A 59 2.00 7.05 -17.57
C GLN A 59 2.08 5.63 -17.03
N GLU A 60 1.53 4.67 -17.78
CA GLU A 60 1.68 3.26 -17.44
C GLU A 60 3.16 2.85 -17.47
N PHE A 61 3.54 2.02 -16.52
CA PHE A 61 4.93 1.63 -16.30
C PHE A 61 4.95 0.26 -15.65
N ALA A 62 5.94 -0.57 -16.00
CA ALA A 62 6.22 -1.81 -15.32
C ALA A 62 7.73 -2.01 -15.28
N GLY A 63 8.32 -2.00 -14.09
CA GLY A 63 9.77 -2.06 -13.94
C GLY A 63 10.23 -1.91 -12.51
N ASN A 64 11.54 -1.86 -12.31
CA ASN A 64 12.11 -1.57 -11.00
C ASN A 64 11.65 -0.18 -10.52
N CYS A 65 11.24 -0.06 -9.27
CA CYS A 65 10.77 1.20 -8.69
C CYS A 65 11.85 2.29 -8.64
N ASN A 66 13.12 1.90 -8.67
CA ASN A 66 14.29 2.78 -8.68
C ASN A 66 14.87 2.98 -10.09
N ASP A 67 14.21 2.45 -11.13
CA ASP A 67 14.66 2.63 -12.51
C ASP A 67 14.59 4.12 -12.90
N PRO A 68 15.65 4.72 -13.46
CA PRO A 68 15.62 6.09 -13.97
C PRO A 68 14.54 6.33 -15.03
N ALA A 69 14.07 5.29 -15.73
CA ALA A 69 12.98 5.35 -16.68
C ALA A 69 11.59 5.40 -16.03
N LYS A 70 11.47 5.14 -14.71
CA LYS A 70 10.20 5.31 -14.00
C LYS A 70 9.73 6.76 -14.14
N PRO A 71 8.50 7.01 -14.61
CA PRO A 71 8.01 8.37 -14.82
C PRO A 71 8.12 9.20 -13.54
N PRO A 72 8.74 10.39 -13.56
CA PRO A 72 8.95 11.19 -12.35
C PRO A 72 7.66 11.55 -11.60
N GLN A 73 6.56 11.71 -12.33
CA GLN A 73 5.23 11.98 -11.79
C GLN A 73 4.65 10.81 -10.97
N ALA A 74 5.16 9.59 -11.14
CA ALA A 74 4.77 8.42 -10.37
C ALA A 74 5.09 8.58 -8.87
N LYS A 75 6.01 9.49 -8.50
CA LYS A 75 6.27 9.86 -7.11
C LYS A 75 5.04 10.37 -6.38
N ALA A 76 4.05 10.89 -7.11
CA ALA A 76 2.78 11.31 -6.53
C ALA A 76 1.92 10.12 -6.05
N CYS A 77 2.11 8.92 -6.63
CA CYS A 77 1.37 7.70 -6.30
C CYS A 77 1.78 7.16 -4.92
N SER A 78 1.28 7.82 -3.88
CA SER A 78 1.66 7.58 -2.48
C SER A 78 0.46 7.34 -1.58
N LYS A 79 -0.78 7.54 -2.07
CA LYS A 79 -1.98 7.34 -1.25
C LYS A 79 -2.25 5.84 -1.11
N VAL A 80 -1.95 5.25 0.04
CA VAL A 80 -2.21 3.83 0.30
C VAL A 80 -3.71 3.52 0.21
N LEU A 81 -4.04 2.54 -0.61
CA LEU A 81 -5.36 1.90 -0.64
C LEU A 81 -5.34 0.57 0.10
N ALA A 82 -4.24 -0.17 -0.02
CA ALA A 82 -4.04 -1.45 0.63
C ALA A 82 -2.55 -1.75 0.83
N ALA A 83 -2.26 -2.48 1.91
CA ALA A 83 -0.97 -3.07 2.20
C ALA A 83 -1.19 -4.53 2.57
N ALA A 84 -0.37 -5.42 2.00
CA ALA A 84 -0.39 -6.85 2.28
C ALA A 84 1.03 -7.31 2.56
N ALA A 85 1.26 -7.87 3.75
CA ALA A 85 2.51 -8.53 4.10
C ALA A 85 2.32 -10.04 4.28
N LYS A 86 3.42 -10.80 4.32
CA LYS A 86 3.38 -12.24 4.62
C LYS A 86 2.57 -12.51 5.91
N GLY A 87 1.60 -13.42 5.81
CA GLY A 87 0.72 -13.81 6.92
C GLY A 87 -0.52 -12.93 7.12
N GLN A 88 -0.73 -11.90 6.29
CA GLN A 88 -1.94 -11.08 6.37
C GLN A 88 -3.17 -11.80 5.79
N TRP A 89 -4.28 -11.73 6.52
CA TRP A 89 -5.58 -12.24 6.05
C TRP A 89 -6.26 -11.27 5.08
N PRO A 90 -7.18 -11.76 4.23
CA PRO A 90 -8.02 -10.91 3.39
C PRO A 90 -8.71 -9.78 4.19
N THR A 91 -8.68 -8.56 3.66
CA THR A 91 -9.32 -7.41 4.29
C THR A 91 -10.76 -7.31 3.81
N LYS A 92 -11.70 -7.72 4.67
CA LYS A 92 -13.14 -7.54 4.43
C LYS A 92 -13.65 -6.32 5.17
N TYR A 93 -14.18 -5.34 4.44
CA TYR A 93 -14.72 -4.12 5.05
C TYR A 93 -16.08 -4.40 5.71
N PRO A 94 -16.38 -3.81 6.88
CA PRO A 94 -17.71 -3.82 7.53
C PRO A 94 -18.83 -3.24 6.66
N LEU A 95 -20.09 -3.58 6.90
CA LEU A 95 -21.22 -3.17 6.05
C LEU A 95 -21.44 -1.64 6.01
N GLU A 96 -20.92 -0.93 6.99
CA GLU A 96 -21.03 0.50 7.19
C GLU A 96 -20.06 1.30 6.32
N VAL A 97 -19.00 0.67 5.80
CA VAL A 97 -17.86 1.38 5.20
C VAL A 97 -17.28 0.66 3.99
N GLY A 98 -16.85 1.40 2.96
CA GLY A 98 -16.11 0.85 1.81
C GLY A 98 -15.06 1.82 1.28
N MET A 99 -13.95 1.31 0.78
CA MET A 99 -12.87 2.17 0.24
C MET A 99 -13.29 2.72 -1.13
N PRO A 100 -13.38 4.05 -1.30
CA PRO A 100 -13.87 4.65 -2.54
C PRO A 100 -12.87 4.48 -3.70
N MET A 101 -13.38 4.06 -4.85
CA MET A 101 -12.61 3.91 -6.09
C MET A 101 -13.44 4.30 -7.31
N GLY A 102 -12.82 5.04 -8.23
CA GLY A 102 -13.43 5.42 -9.51
C GLY A 102 -14.50 6.50 -9.42
N GLY A 103 -15.17 6.73 -10.54
CA GLY A 103 -16.18 7.77 -10.73
C GLY A 103 -15.68 9.04 -11.44
N PRO A 104 -16.61 9.92 -11.86
CA PRO A 104 -16.26 11.18 -12.51
C PRO A 104 -15.32 12.02 -11.63
N GLY A 105 -14.21 12.48 -12.20
CA GLY A 105 -13.20 13.26 -11.48
C GLY A 105 -12.21 12.46 -10.64
N TYR A 106 -12.35 11.13 -10.57
CA TYR A 106 -11.35 10.26 -9.92
C TYR A 106 -10.11 10.13 -10.81
N ASN A 107 -8.91 10.37 -10.25
CA ASN A 107 -7.67 10.13 -11.00
C ASN A 107 -7.56 8.62 -11.30
N PRO A 108 -7.47 8.23 -12.59
CA PRO A 108 -7.70 6.86 -13.00
C PRO A 108 -6.51 5.94 -12.82
N TYR A 109 -5.40 6.39 -12.23
CA TYR A 109 -4.20 5.58 -12.11
C TYR A 109 -3.99 5.04 -10.70
N VAL A 110 -3.53 3.79 -10.64
CA VAL A 110 -3.06 3.13 -9.43
C VAL A 110 -1.66 2.60 -9.67
N MET A 111 -0.88 2.51 -8.60
CA MET A 111 0.44 1.91 -8.61
C MET A 111 0.45 0.71 -7.67
N ILE A 112 0.89 -0.43 -8.17
CA ILE A 112 1.21 -1.62 -7.37
C ILE A 112 2.72 -1.62 -7.16
N GLU A 113 3.17 -1.73 -5.92
CA GLU A 113 4.57 -1.93 -5.58
C GLU A 113 4.74 -3.29 -4.92
N MET A 114 5.58 -4.12 -5.49
CA MET A 114 5.86 -5.47 -5.01
C MET A 114 7.29 -5.55 -4.53
N HIS A 115 7.48 -5.90 -3.26
CA HIS A 115 8.81 -6.14 -2.70
C HIS A 115 9.11 -7.63 -2.70
N TYR A 116 10.14 -8.00 -3.47
CA TYR A 116 10.71 -9.34 -3.47
C TYR A 116 11.94 -9.40 -2.56
N ASP A 117 11.96 -10.42 -1.71
CA ASP A 117 13.11 -10.83 -0.91
C ASP A 117 13.65 -12.16 -1.48
N ASN A 118 14.69 -12.07 -2.30
CA ASN A 118 15.30 -13.18 -3.03
C ASN A 118 16.77 -13.38 -2.60
N PRO A 119 17.03 -13.77 -1.34
CA PRO A 119 18.39 -13.88 -0.80
C PRO A 119 19.24 -14.91 -1.54
N ALA A 120 18.61 -15.93 -2.13
CA ALA A 120 19.28 -16.97 -2.92
C ALA A 120 19.56 -16.54 -4.36
N LYS A 121 19.11 -15.35 -4.80
CA LYS A 121 19.24 -14.84 -6.18
C LYS A 121 18.78 -15.85 -7.22
N MET A 122 17.61 -16.46 -6.98
CA MET A 122 17.03 -17.40 -7.92
C MET A 122 16.74 -16.71 -9.26
N GLU A 123 17.07 -17.38 -10.36
CA GLU A 123 16.83 -16.94 -11.73
C GLU A 123 15.62 -17.66 -12.34
N GLY A 124 15.05 -17.07 -13.40
CA GLY A 124 13.96 -17.68 -14.17
C GLY A 124 12.62 -17.77 -13.43
N VAL A 125 12.50 -17.17 -12.24
CA VAL A 125 11.24 -17.10 -11.50
C VAL A 125 10.27 -16.19 -12.24
N ILE A 126 9.12 -16.74 -12.57
CA ILE A 126 8.01 -16.01 -13.19
C ILE A 126 6.95 -15.75 -12.14
N ASP A 127 6.47 -14.51 -12.09
CA ASP A 127 5.49 -14.05 -11.11
C ASP A 127 4.36 -13.27 -11.79
N SER A 128 3.15 -13.40 -11.26
CA SER A 128 1.95 -12.64 -11.63
C SER A 128 1.16 -12.25 -10.37
N SER A 129 1.86 -12.06 -9.25
CA SER A 129 1.28 -11.75 -7.96
C SER A 129 0.68 -10.34 -7.97
N GLY A 130 -0.33 -10.12 -7.12
CA GLY A 130 -1.00 -8.83 -7.04
C GLY A 130 -2.16 -8.84 -6.06
N TYR A 131 -3.22 -8.12 -6.42
CA TYR A 131 -4.44 -8.02 -5.63
C TYR A 131 -5.66 -8.46 -6.43
N ASP A 132 -6.52 -9.22 -5.76
CA ASP A 132 -7.91 -9.36 -6.17
C ASP A 132 -8.78 -8.40 -5.36
N ILE A 133 -9.71 -7.72 -6.03
CA ILE A 133 -10.49 -6.63 -5.46
C ILE A 133 -11.97 -6.80 -5.83
N VAL A 134 -12.84 -6.86 -4.82
CA VAL A 134 -14.29 -6.90 -5.00
C VAL A 134 -14.85 -5.49 -4.89
N LEU A 135 -15.27 -4.95 -6.04
CA LEU A 135 -15.93 -3.66 -6.18
C LEU A 135 -17.45 -3.82 -6.18
N THR A 136 -18.15 -2.88 -5.55
CA THR A 136 -19.60 -2.74 -5.64
C THR A 136 -20.00 -1.31 -5.98
N PRO A 137 -21.01 -1.11 -6.85
CA PRO A 137 -21.60 0.21 -7.07
C PRO A 137 -22.64 0.58 -6.00
N ASN A 138 -23.06 -0.38 -5.17
CA ASN A 138 -23.99 -0.15 -4.07
C ASN A 138 -23.19 0.40 -2.90
N LEU A 139 -23.05 1.73 -2.88
CA LEU A 139 -22.23 2.43 -1.88
C LEU A 139 -22.74 2.16 -0.46
N ARG A 140 -21.80 1.85 0.42
CA ARG A 140 -22.03 1.78 1.86
C ARG A 140 -22.19 3.19 2.44
N PRO A 141 -22.73 3.34 3.65
CA PRO A 141 -22.99 4.65 4.24
C PRO A 141 -21.76 5.56 4.33
N ASN A 142 -20.56 4.99 4.54
CA ASN A 142 -19.33 5.76 4.75
C ASN A 142 -18.20 5.38 3.78
N ASP A 143 -17.37 6.36 3.44
CA ASP A 143 -16.10 6.11 2.74
C ASP A 143 -15.01 5.71 3.75
N ALA A 144 -14.23 4.70 3.40
CA ALA A 144 -13.01 4.39 4.14
C ALA A 144 -11.87 5.33 3.73
N ALA A 145 -10.90 5.49 4.63
CA ALA A 145 -9.60 6.07 4.34
C ALA A 145 -8.50 5.29 5.08
N VAL A 146 -7.26 5.44 4.62
CA VAL A 146 -6.07 4.97 5.32
C VAL A 146 -5.35 6.19 5.87
N ILE A 147 -4.92 6.13 7.12
CA ILE A 147 -4.05 7.12 7.75
C ILE A 147 -2.79 6.38 8.19
N GLU A 148 -1.64 6.83 7.68
CA GLU A 148 -0.33 6.35 8.11
C GLU A 148 0.18 7.27 9.21
N ILE A 149 0.45 6.72 10.39
CA ILE A 149 0.96 7.47 11.55
C ILE A 149 2.22 6.75 12.05
N GLY A 150 3.29 7.49 12.25
CA GLY A 150 4.55 6.92 12.70
C GLY A 150 5.73 7.86 12.49
N GLN A 151 6.91 7.27 12.32
CA GLN A 151 8.15 7.96 11.98
C GLN A 151 8.28 8.09 10.46
N ILE A 152 8.73 9.25 9.98
CA ILE A 152 9.05 9.45 8.57
C ILE A 152 10.30 8.64 8.21
N TYR A 153 10.36 8.06 7.02
CA TYR A 153 11.57 7.39 6.54
C TYR A 153 12.71 8.41 6.35
N GLY A 154 13.80 8.24 7.09
CA GLY A 154 14.98 9.08 6.93
C GLY A 154 16.02 8.83 8.01
N ASP A 155 17.27 9.20 7.71
CA ASP A 155 18.43 8.95 8.57
C ASP A 155 18.34 9.64 9.94
N ALA A 156 17.49 10.67 10.06
CA ALA A 156 17.17 11.33 11.33
C ALA A 156 16.53 10.37 12.34
N ASN A 157 15.91 9.29 11.89
CA ASN A 157 15.21 8.30 12.71
C ASN A 157 16.04 7.02 12.82
N SER A 158 17.22 7.13 13.43
CA SER A 158 18.19 6.04 13.57
C SER A 158 18.18 5.39 14.96
N ILE A 159 18.37 4.07 15.00
CA ILE A 159 18.55 3.30 16.24
C ILE A 159 20.06 3.12 16.48
N PRO A 160 20.63 3.61 17.60
CA PRO A 160 22.04 3.37 17.91
C PRO A 160 22.34 1.87 18.03
N PRO A 161 23.56 1.41 17.68
CA PRO A 161 23.93 0.01 17.81
C PRO A 161 23.96 -0.43 19.28
N HIS A 162 23.73 -1.73 19.51
CA HIS A 162 23.81 -2.39 20.82
C HIS A 162 22.88 -1.84 21.91
N GLN A 163 21.80 -1.13 21.56
CA GLN A 163 20.81 -0.69 22.54
C GLN A 163 19.93 -1.88 22.97
N PRO A 164 19.86 -2.20 24.28
CA PRO A 164 18.97 -3.26 24.77
C PRO A 164 17.50 -2.86 24.67
N HIS A 165 17.22 -1.55 24.73
CA HIS A 165 15.92 -0.94 24.54
C HIS A 165 16.11 0.47 23.98
N PHE A 166 15.39 0.81 22.92
CA PHE A 166 15.39 2.15 22.34
C PHE A 166 13.99 2.47 21.85
N GLU A 167 13.44 3.60 22.29
CA GLU A 167 12.09 4.02 21.94
C GLU A 167 12.14 5.08 20.86
N MET A 168 11.23 4.97 19.90
CA MET A 168 11.02 5.96 18.83
C MET A 168 9.53 6.26 18.76
N SER A 169 9.18 7.55 18.72
CA SER A 169 7.78 7.98 18.86
C SER A 169 7.43 9.00 17.78
N GLY A 170 6.37 8.70 17.01
CA GLY A 170 5.79 9.59 16.00
C GLY A 170 4.43 10.11 16.43
N TYR A 171 4.06 11.29 15.96
CA TYR A 171 2.87 11.99 16.43
C TYR A 171 2.06 12.55 15.25
N CYS A 172 0.73 12.40 15.33
CA CYS A 172 -0.22 13.26 14.62
C CYS A 172 -0.68 14.31 15.64
N THR A 173 -0.14 15.52 15.54
CA THR A 173 -0.44 16.63 16.45
C THR A 173 -1.86 17.17 16.26
N ALA A 174 -2.29 18.09 17.13
CA ALA A 174 -3.60 18.76 16.98
C ALA A 174 -3.79 19.41 15.59
N ASP A 175 -2.72 19.97 15.00
CA ASP A 175 -2.75 20.53 13.64
C ASP A 175 -3.00 19.46 12.56
N CYS A 176 -2.60 18.22 12.81
CA CYS A 176 -2.87 17.07 11.95
C CYS A 176 -4.34 16.65 12.06
N THR A 177 -4.86 16.50 13.29
CA THR A 177 -6.26 16.10 13.52
C THR A 177 -7.26 17.20 13.18
N ALA A 178 -6.86 18.48 13.16
CA ALA A 178 -7.71 19.59 12.73
C ALA A 178 -8.15 19.51 11.26
N LYS A 179 -7.54 18.60 10.47
CA LYS A 179 -7.92 18.32 9.08
C LYS A 179 -9.00 17.24 8.94
N PHE A 180 -9.43 16.63 10.05
CA PHE A 180 -10.48 15.63 10.05
C PHE A 180 -11.87 16.28 10.01
N PRO A 181 -12.92 15.52 9.65
CA PRO A 181 -14.30 15.99 9.75
C PRO A 181 -14.65 16.46 11.17
N GLU A 182 -15.58 17.41 11.30
CA GLU A 182 -15.99 17.95 12.60
C GLU A 182 -16.58 16.87 13.52
N GLU A 183 -17.25 15.88 12.94
CA GLU A 183 -17.80 14.70 13.61
C GLU A 183 -16.74 13.66 14.00
N GLY A 184 -15.48 13.87 13.62
CA GLY A 184 -14.38 12.96 13.87
C GLY A 184 -14.32 11.78 12.89
N ILE A 185 -13.58 10.74 13.28
CA ILE A 185 -13.38 9.51 12.50
C ILE A 185 -13.55 8.28 13.38
N ASN A 186 -13.91 7.14 12.78
CA ASN A 186 -13.98 5.85 13.46
C ASN A 186 -12.88 4.92 12.95
N VAL A 187 -11.96 4.53 13.83
CA VAL A 187 -10.89 3.58 13.51
C VAL A 187 -11.43 2.16 13.72
N PHE A 188 -11.55 1.38 12.65
CA PHE A 188 -12.07 0.00 12.70
C PHE A 188 -11.01 -1.07 12.41
N VAL A 189 -9.82 -0.67 11.94
CA VAL A 189 -8.70 -1.56 11.65
C VAL A 189 -7.39 -0.83 11.92
N SER A 190 -6.38 -1.56 12.40
CA SER A 190 -5.02 -1.06 12.56
C SER A 190 -4.05 -2.14 12.07
N GLN A 191 -3.07 -1.72 11.27
CA GLN A 191 -2.00 -2.57 10.77
C GLN A 191 -0.67 -1.98 11.24
N LEU A 192 0.06 -2.74 12.04
CA LEU A 192 1.36 -2.33 12.55
C LEU A 192 2.45 -2.78 11.57
N HIS A 193 3.40 -1.88 11.29
CA HIS A 193 4.48 -2.14 10.34
C HIS A 193 5.83 -1.75 10.95
N ALA A 194 6.82 -2.64 10.84
CA ALA A 194 8.21 -2.37 11.16
C ALA A 194 9.15 -3.37 10.50
N HIS A 195 10.45 -3.06 10.54
CA HIS A 195 11.54 -3.95 10.13
C HIS A 195 12.12 -4.76 11.30
N LEU A 196 13.17 -5.53 11.02
CA LEU A 196 13.72 -6.60 11.86
C LEU A 196 14.20 -6.18 13.27
N ALA A 197 14.55 -4.91 13.48
CA ALA A 197 15.06 -4.44 14.78
C ALA A 197 13.93 -4.16 15.81
N ILE A 198 12.70 -3.94 15.35
CA ILE A 198 11.60 -3.56 16.23
C ILE A 198 11.05 -4.78 16.96
N ARG A 199 10.65 -4.58 18.22
CA ARG A 199 10.10 -5.63 19.09
C ARG A 199 8.70 -5.32 19.59
N LYS A 200 8.33 -4.03 19.67
CA LYS A 200 7.04 -3.56 20.17
C LYS A 200 6.60 -2.36 19.35
N ILE A 201 5.32 -2.31 19.04
CA ILE A 201 4.66 -1.18 18.37
C ILE A 201 3.33 -0.99 19.08
N SER A 202 3.02 0.25 19.42
CA SER A 202 1.75 0.61 20.04
C SER A 202 1.32 1.99 19.55
N SER A 203 0.02 2.18 19.38
CA SER A 203 -0.60 3.47 19.12
C SER A 203 -1.58 3.78 20.24
N ALA A 204 -1.57 5.02 20.72
CA ALA A 204 -2.51 5.50 21.73
C ALA A 204 -3.09 6.86 21.29
N LEU A 205 -4.34 7.11 21.68
CA LEU A 205 -5.00 8.40 21.55
C LEU A 205 -4.76 9.18 22.84
N TYR A 206 -4.30 10.42 22.72
CA TYR A 206 -3.98 11.32 23.83
C TYR A 206 -4.88 12.56 23.82
#